data_AF-F0P1F3-F1
#
_entry.id   AF-F0P1F3-F1
#
_cell.length_a   1.000
_cell.length_b   1.000
_cell.length_c   1.000
_cell.angle_alpha   90.00
_cell.angle_beta   90.00
_cell.angle_gamma   90.00
#
_symmetry.space_group_name_H-M   'P 1'
#
loop_
_entity.id
_entity.type
_entity.pdbx_description
1 polymer ?
#
loop_
_entity_poly.entity_id
_entity_poly.type
_entity_poly.pdbx_seq_one_letter_code
_entity_poly.pdbx_strand_id
1 'polypeptide(L)'
;MNSPFKTYFDQVLSLCEFDEDLRKGLLFFMGCSMVNNNANEIMSLHNSENEIQQALNQLVFLYEQPSSTDNHLFELDYQSINNLLYSVNVLYLDHIQPQNKDWKEQLQALQTYSVVEDFVNIFIDKKFTIATNHRVITDFFEKIGAYLSLLQYDDSMSYKAGIAYNKVYQEKDFEGFNFLQATILRISPPMYRALYKFPLFFIYDPNRLNANHLFSTILQFFYLDTNRTIAKHIHAFHNYLFLKPNSMSLRKEWNFETENRGQMISQLMFNTLSIRNSPLFQFRNEFLGSNDFIYSDLKNQTISQEDFILRLQNLFENYYEINIDDMVHEEYNHAEYLQFLAILFYEVSAHAMLPEKIIN
;
A
#
# COMPACT_ATOMS: atom_id res chain seq x y z
N MET A 1 7.13 3.64 29.07
CA MET A 1 5.81 4.23 28.71
C MET A 1 5.56 3.82 27.27
N ASN A 2 4.40 3.27 26.92
CA ASN A 2 4.11 2.94 25.53
C ASN A 2 4.07 4.22 24.69
N SER A 3 4.73 4.23 23.54
CA SER A 3 4.63 5.32 22.56
C SER A 3 3.15 5.49 22.16
N PRO A 4 2.58 6.72 22.19
CA PRO A 4 1.22 6.97 21.70
C PRO A 4 1.02 6.48 20.27
N PHE A 5 2.04 6.65 19.42
CA PHE A 5 2.00 6.15 18.05
C PHE A 5 1.97 4.63 18.01
N LYS A 6 2.78 3.93 18.83
CA LYS A 6 2.77 2.46 18.90
C LYS A 6 1.37 1.94 19.22
N THR A 7 0.73 2.50 20.25
CA THR A 7 -0.62 2.09 20.65
C THR A 7 -1.63 2.28 19.52
N TYR A 8 -1.57 3.43 18.82
CA TYR A 8 -2.41 3.70 17.66
C TYR A 8 -2.11 2.74 16.51
N PHE A 9 -0.85 2.53 16.16
CA PHE A 9 -0.46 1.72 15.02
C PHE A 9 -0.74 0.24 15.25
N ASP A 10 -0.56 -0.27 16.48
CA ASP A 10 -0.94 -1.63 16.83
C ASP A 10 -2.46 -1.86 16.66
N GLN A 11 -3.30 -0.86 16.94
CA GLN A 11 -4.75 -0.94 16.65
C GLN A 11 -5.02 -1.00 15.15
N VAL A 12 -4.31 -0.21 14.35
CA VAL A 12 -4.42 -0.25 12.88
C VAL A 12 -3.99 -1.63 12.35
N LEU A 13 -2.87 -2.17 12.83
CA LEU A 13 -2.39 -3.50 12.44
C LEU A 13 -3.36 -4.60 12.87
N SER A 14 -4.00 -4.47 14.02
CA SER A 14 -5.07 -5.38 14.45
C SER A 14 -6.28 -5.31 13.51
N LEU A 15 -6.65 -4.12 13.05
CA LEU A 15 -7.73 -3.93 12.06
C LEU A 15 -7.37 -4.51 10.69
N CYS A 16 -6.08 -4.60 10.34
CA CYS A 16 -5.65 -5.24 9.10
C CYS A 16 -5.89 -6.76 9.08
N GLU A 17 -6.08 -7.39 10.24
CA GLU A 17 -6.17 -8.85 10.40
C GLU A 17 -4.96 -9.61 9.83
N PHE A 18 -3.77 -9.02 9.94
CA PHE A 18 -2.54 -9.73 9.58
C PHE A 18 -2.22 -10.82 10.60
N ASP A 19 -1.79 -11.97 10.09
CA ASP A 19 -1.18 -12.98 10.94
C ASP A 19 0.13 -12.46 11.57
N GLU A 20 0.64 -13.24 12.51
CA GLU A 20 1.81 -12.87 13.30
C GLU A 20 3.07 -12.68 12.45
N ASP A 21 3.31 -13.55 11.47
CA ASP A 21 4.52 -13.48 10.65
C ASP A 21 4.45 -12.28 9.70
N LEU A 22 3.33 -12.10 9.00
CA LEU A 22 3.11 -10.93 8.15
C LEU A 22 3.28 -9.62 8.91
N ARG A 23 2.72 -9.53 10.13
CA ARG A 23 2.83 -8.34 10.98
C ARG A 23 4.28 -8.06 11.39
N LYS A 24 5.03 -9.08 11.82
CA LYS A 24 6.45 -8.93 12.20
C LYS A 24 7.32 -8.55 11.02
N GLY A 25 7.11 -9.16 9.85
CA GLY A 25 7.85 -8.83 8.63
C GLY A 25 7.61 -7.40 8.17
N LEU A 26 6.35 -6.95 8.22
CA LEU A 26 5.98 -5.57 7.93
C LEU A 26 6.68 -4.59 8.88
N LEU A 27 6.63 -4.86 10.19
CA LEU A 27 7.26 -4.01 11.22
C LEU A 27 8.78 -3.96 11.06
N PHE A 28 9.42 -5.09 10.79
CA PHE A 28 10.83 -5.15 10.47
C PHE A 28 11.17 -4.27 9.26
N PHE A 29 10.45 -4.45 8.16
CA PHE A 29 10.73 -3.67 6.96
C PHE A 29 10.44 -2.18 7.16
N MET A 30 9.40 -1.83 7.92
CA MET A 30 9.10 -0.45 8.30
C MET A 30 10.25 0.19 9.09
N GLY A 31 10.82 -0.51 10.07
CA GLY A 31 11.99 -0.05 10.83
C GLY A 31 13.24 0.09 9.94
N CYS A 32 13.38 -0.80 8.95
CA CYS A 32 14.48 -0.77 7.98
C CYS A 32 14.38 0.40 7.00
N SER A 33 13.21 0.64 6.43
CA SER A 33 13.03 1.53 5.28
C SER A 33 12.51 2.93 5.63
N MET A 34 12.34 3.25 6.93
CA MET A 34 11.70 4.50 7.37
C MET A 34 12.35 5.75 6.78
N VAL A 35 13.69 5.78 6.72
CA VAL A 35 14.45 6.90 6.16
C VAL A 35 14.23 6.98 4.65
N ASN A 36 14.48 5.88 3.93
CA ASN A 36 14.35 5.82 2.48
C ASN A 36 12.95 6.17 1.98
N ASN A 37 11.92 5.70 2.69
CA ASN A 37 10.52 5.95 2.33
C ASN A 37 10.10 7.42 2.53
N ASN A 38 10.77 8.18 3.41
CA ASN A 38 10.32 9.51 3.82
C ASN A 38 11.32 10.64 3.56
N ALA A 39 12.54 10.33 3.09
CA ALA A 39 13.61 11.31 2.88
C ALA A 39 13.16 12.50 2.01
N ASN A 40 12.57 12.24 0.84
CA ASN A 40 12.13 13.30 -0.08
C ASN A 40 11.08 14.23 0.55
N GLU A 41 10.13 13.68 1.30
CA GLU A 41 9.09 14.48 1.94
C GLU A 41 9.65 15.31 3.10
N ILE A 42 10.52 14.71 3.94
CA ILE A 42 11.18 15.45 5.02
C ILE A 42 12.09 16.56 4.47
N MET A 43 12.84 16.29 3.41
CA MET A 43 13.67 17.30 2.73
C MET A 43 12.83 18.43 2.09
N SER A 44 11.56 18.18 1.78
CA SER A 44 10.66 19.22 1.27
C SER A 44 10.05 20.09 2.37
N LEU A 45 10.01 19.60 3.62
CA LEU A 45 9.42 20.28 4.76
C LEU A 45 10.42 21.11 5.56
N HIS A 46 11.70 20.75 5.53
CA HIS A 46 12.75 21.37 6.33
C HIS A 46 13.89 21.86 5.46
N ASN A 47 14.49 23.00 5.82
CA ASN A 47 15.52 23.65 5.02
C ASN A 47 16.94 23.46 5.57
N SER A 48 17.08 23.00 6.83
CA SER A 48 18.38 22.77 7.45
C SER A 48 18.68 21.29 7.66
N GLU A 49 19.94 20.91 7.52
CA GLU A 49 20.40 19.53 7.73
C GLU A 49 20.09 19.02 9.15
N ASN A 50 20.25 19.88 10.16
CA ASN A 50 19.95 19.52 11.55
C ASN A 50 18.46 19.23 11.75
N GLU A 51 17.55 20.02 11.18
CA GLU A 51 16.10 19.76 11.26
C GLU A 51 15.73 18.47 10.52
N ILE A 52 16.33 18.23 9.35
CA ILE A 52 16.12 17.00 8.57
C ILE A 52 16.57 15.78 9.39
N GLN A 53 17.77 15.81 9.98
CA GLN A 53 18.27 14.69 10.80
C GLN A 53 17.41 14.47 12.05
N GLN A 54 16.96 15.54 12.72
CA GLN A 54 16.06 15.43 13.87
C GLN A 54 14.71 14.82 13.48
N ALA A 55 14.12 15.27 12.37
CA ALA A 55 12.86 14.75 11.85
C ALA A 55 12.96 13.26 11.46
N LEU A 56 14.04 12.86 10.76
CA LEU A 56 14.27 11.46 10.40
C LEU A 56 14.48 10.59 11.64
N ASN A 57 15.26 11.05 12.62
CA ASN A 57 15.43 10.31 13.88
C ASN A 57 14.12 10.16 14.65
N GLN A 58 13.30 11.22 14.71
CA GLN A 58 11.98 11.16 15.33
C GLN A 58 11.09 10.13 14.64
N LEU A 59 11.08 10.08 13.31
CA LEU A 59 10.31 9.10 12.54
C LEU A 59 10.79 7.67 12.81
N VAL A 60 12.10 7.42 12.73
CA VAL A 60 12.70 6.09 12.93
C VAL A 60 12.36 5.54 14.31
N PHE A 61 12.38 6.36 15.36
CA PHE A 61 12.13 5.91 16.73
C PHE A 61 10.67 6.08 17.19
N LEU A 62 9.75 6.45 16.28
CA LEU A 62 8.37 6.76 16.64
C LEU A 62 7.60 5.53 17.16
N TYR A 63 7.80 4.38 16.53
CA TYR A 63 7.16 3.11 16.92
C TYR A 63 7.82 2.54 18.17
N GLU A 64 9.14 2.37 18.15
CA GLU A 64 9.91 1.81 19.26
C GLU A 64 11.37 2.26 19.19
N GLN A 65 11.98 2.52 20.35
CA GLN A 65 13.37 2.97 20.43
C GLN A 65 14.29 1.82 20.91
N PRO A 66 15.38 1.51 20.20
CA PRO A 66 16.40 0.59 20.69
C PRO A 66 17.04 1.08 21.99
N SER A 67 17.36 0.14 22.87
CA SER A 67 17.99 0.34 24.18
C SER A 67 19.35 -0.37 24.24
N SER A 68 20.10 -0.17 25.32
CA SER A 68 21.42 -0.81 25.50
C SER A 68 21.38 -2.33 25.56
N THR A 69 20.24 -2.94 25.86
CA THR A 69 20.06 -4.41 25.85
C THR A 69 19.87 -4.96 24.44
N ASP A 70 19.62 -4.10 23.46
CA ASP A 70 19.31 -4.49 22.07
C ASP A 70 20.57 -4.59 21.19
N ASN A 71 21.77 -4.53 21.78
CA ASN A 71 23.04 -4.63 21.05
C ASN A 71 23.17 -5.93 20.24
N HIS A 72 22.58 -7.02 20.73
CA HIS A 72 22.57 -8.31 20.05
C HIS A 72 21.91 -8.25 18.66
N LEU A 73 21.03 -7.27 18.40
CA LEU A 73 20.39 -7.10 17.10
C LEU A 73 21.39 -6.72 16.00
N PHE A 74 22.46 -5.98 16.33
CA PHE A 74 23.49 -5.59 15.36
C PHE A 74 24.41 -6.74 14.94
N GLU A 75 24.36 -7.86 15.68
CA GLU A 75 25.17 -9.05 15.47
C GLU A 75 24.37 -10.21 14.83
N LEU A 76 23.08 -9.99 14.53
CA LEU A 76 22.23 -10.99 13.89
C LEU A 76 22.73 -11.34 12.49
N ASP A 77 22.61 -12.62 12.14
CA ASP A 77 22.79 -13.07 10.78
C ASP A 77 21.56 -12.69 9.95
N TYR A 78 21.72 -11.69 9.08
CA TYR A 78 20.66 -11.22 8.20
C TYR A 78 20.73 -11.81 6.79
N GLN A 79 21.55 -12.84 6.57
CA GLN A 79 21.78 -13.41 5.25
C GLN A 79 20.48 -13.90 4.57
N SER A 80 19.58 -14.53 5.32
CA SER A 80 18.28 -14.96 4.80
C SER A 80 17.43 -13.80 4.31
N ILE A 81 17.40 -12.69 5.05
CA ILE A 81 16.65 -11.48 4.69
C ILE A 81 17.28 -10.79 3.48
N ASN A 82 18.60 -10.73 3.42
CA ASN A 82 19.36 -10.23 2.28
C ASN A 82 19.04 -10.98 1.00
N ASN A 83 19.05 -12.31 1.07
CA ASN A 83 18.73 -13.16 -0.07
C ASN A 83 17.29 -12.93 -0.55
N LEU A 84 16.33 -12.78 0.37
CA LEU A 84 14.95 -12.43 0.02
C LEU A 84 14.84 -11.06 -0.64
N LEU A 85 15.46 -10.03 -0.06
CA LEU A 85 15.47 -8.67 -0.61
C LEU A 85 16.06 -8.65 -2.03
N TYR A 86 17.18 -9.35 -2.24
CA TYR A 86 17.78 -9.53 -3.56
C TYR A 86 16.86 -10.30 -4.52
N SER A 87 16.19 -11.34 -4.05
CA SER A 87 15.29 -12.18 -4.86
C SER A 87 14.07 -11.42 -5.38
N VAL A 88 13.48 -10.53 -4.57
CA VAL A 88 12.40 -9.65 -5.05
C VAL A 88 12.92 -8.73 -6.16
N ASN A 89 14.15 -8.21 -6.03
CA ASN A 89 14.75 -7.37 -7.06
C ASN A 89 15.02 -8.17 -8.35
N VAL A 90 15.54 -9.38 -8.26
CA VAL A 90 15.69 -10.29 -9.42
C VAL A 90 14.33 -10.55 -10.07
N LEU A 91 13.32 -10.94 -9.29
CA LEU A 91 11.97 -11.19 -9.80
C LEU A 91 11.43 -9.99 -10.60
N TYR A 92 11.52 -8.78 -10.06
CA TYR A 92 10.93 -7.62 -10.72
C TYR A 92 11.78 -7.06 -11.86
N LEU A 93 13.09 -6.97 -11.68
CA LEU A 93 13.97 -6.27 -12.60
C LEU A 93 14.49 -7.17 -13.72
N ASP A 94 14.41 -8.50 -13.56
CA ASP A 94 14.81 -9.47 -14.59
C ASP A 94 13.58 -10.14 -15.26
N HIS A 95 12.46 -10.31 -14.56
CA HIS A 95 11.32 -11.11 -15.06
C HIS A 95 10.01 -10.33 -15.27
N ILE A 96 9.50 -9.61 -14.25
CA ILE A 96 8.17 -8.96 -14.33
C ILE A 96 8.23 -7.62 -15.08
N GLN A 97 9.24 -6.79 -14.83
CA GLN A 97 9.48 -5.50 -15.50
C GLN A 97 10.96 -5.36 -15.87
N PRO A 98 11.43 -6.13 -16.88
CA PRO A 98 12.84 -6.17 -17.26
C PRO A 98 13.39 -4.78 -17.54
N GLN A 99 14.50 -4.43 -16.89
CA GLN A 99 15.23 -3.19 -17.18
C GLN A 99 16.25 -3.43 -18.30
N ASN A 100 16.41 -2.46 -19.19
CA ASN A 100 17.41 -2.55 -20.27
C ASN A 100 18.87 -2.42 -19.78
N LYS A 101 19.08 -2.05 -18.51
CA LYS A 101 20.40 -1.85 -17.89
C LYS A 101 20.62 -2.94 -16.86
N ASP A 102 21.85 -3.46 -16.80
CA ASP A 102 22.27 -4.37 -15.73
C ASP A 102 22.28 -3.61 -14.39
N TRP A 103 21.23 -3.82 -13.61
CA TRP A 103 21.06 -3.17 -12.31
C TRP A 103 21.98 -3.79 -11.25
N LYS A 104 22.52 -4.99 -11.47
CA LYS A 104 23.40 -5.69 -10.53
C LYS A 104 24.75 -4.97 -10.39
N GLU A 105 25.12 -4.14 -11.37
CA GLU A 105 26.27 -3.23 -11.28
C GLU A 105 26.17 -2.22 -10.13
N GLN A 106 24.95 -1.94 -9.62
CA GLN A 106 24.72 -1.04 -8.48
C GLN A 106 24.98 -1.70 -7.13
N LEU A 107 25.22 -3.02 -7.10
CA LEU A 107 25.44 -3.78 -5.87
C LEU A 107 26.92 -4.03 -5.64
N GLN A 108 27.53 -3.32 -4.69
CA GLN A 108 28.93 -3.54 -4.32
C GLN A 108 29.09 -4.86 -3.56
N ALA A 109 28.06 -5.26 -2.82
CA ALA A 109 28.02 -6.52 -2.07
C ALA A 109 27.40 -7.70 -2.86
N LEU A 110 27.33 -7.63 -4.19
CA LEU A 110 26.64 -8.62 -5.04
C LEU A 110 27.02 -10.08 -4.72
N GLN A 111 28.32 -10.34 -4.47
CA GLN A 111 28.84 -11.69 -4.18
C GLN A 111 28.30 -12.31 -2.90
N THR A 112 27.68 -11.51 -2.02
CA THR A 112 27.10 -11.97 -0.76
C THR A 112 25.63 -12.32 -0.87
N TYR A 113 24.96 -12.04 -2.00
CA TYR A 113 23.55 -12.34 -2.18
C TYR A 113 23.34 -13.64 -2.95
N SER A 114 22.28 -14.36 -2.62
CA SER A 114 21.82 -15.54 -3.35
C SER A 114 20.33 -15.42 -3.65
N VAL A 115 19.92 -15.93 -4.81
CA VAL A 115 18.51 -16.02 -5.18
C VAL A 115 17.85 -17.14 -4.38
N VAL A 116 16.71 -16.83 -3.77
CA VAL A 116 15.79 -17.80 -3.18
C VAL A 116 14.90 -18.30 -4.31
N GLU A 117 15.37 -19.32 -5.02
CA GLU A 117 14.72 -19.85 -6.23
C GLU A 117 13.24 -20.20 -6.00
N ASP A 118 12.93 -20.85 -4.87
CA ASP A 118 11.55 -21.21 -4.54
C ASP A 118 10.63 -19.99 -4.42
N PHE A 119 11.15 -18.84 -3.96
CA PHE A 119 10.39 -17.59 -3.95
C PHE A 119 10.16 -17.06 -5.36
N VAL A 120 11.23 -16.97 -6.16
CA VAL A 120 11.16 -16.40 -7.53
C VAL A 120 10.27 -17.25 -8.43
N ASN A 121 10.37 -18.58 -8.34
CA ASN A 121 9.63 -19.52 -9.18
C ASN A 121 8.11 -19.45 -8.98
N ILE A 122 7.62 -18.97 -7.83
CA ILE A 122 6.18 -18.74 -7.59
C ILE A 122 5.64 -17.64 -8.53
N PHE A 123 6.48 -16.68 -8.91
CA PHE A 123 6.05 -15.41 -9.52
C PHE A 123 6.67 -15.08 -10.88
N ILE A 124 7.64 -15.85 -11.37
CA ILE A 124 8.47 -15.52 -12.54
C ILE A 124 7.68 -15.18 -13.83
N ASP A 125 6.53 -15.82 -14.05
CA ASP A 125 5.67 -15.60 -15.23
C ASP A 125 4.47 -14.67 -14.96
N LYS A 126 4.45 -14.00 -13.81
CA LYS A 126 3.35 -13.10 -13.43
C LYS A 126 3.52 -11.72 -14.07
N LYS A 127 2.38 -11.04 -14.25
CA LYS A 127 2.34 -9.67 -14.79
C LYS A 127 2.51 -8.65 -13.67
N PHE A 128 2.92 -7.44 -14.04
CA PHE A 128 2.89 -6.32 -13.12
C PHE A 128 1.45 -5.85 -12.86
N THR A 129 0.78 -6.47 -11.89
CA THR A 129 -0.59 -6.16 -11.45
C THR A 129 -0.61 -5.85 -9.96
N ILE A 130 -1.68 -5.19 -9.47
CA ILE A 130 -1.82 -4.92 -8.03
C ILE A 130 -1.88 -6.21 -7.23
N ALA A 131 -2.60 -7.24 -7.69
CA ALA A 131 -2.68 -8.53 -7.00
C ALA A 131 -1.33 -9.25 -6.97
N THR A 132 -0.61 -9.31 -8.10
CA THR A 132 0.74 -9.91 -8.12
C THR A 132 1.66 -9.18 -7.15
N ASN A 133 1.67 -7.84 -7.20
CA ASN A 133 2.47 -7.02 -6.31
C ASN A 133 2.10 -7.19 -4.84
N HIS A 134 0.81 -7.32 -4.54
CA HIS A 134 0.34 -7.60 -3.19
C HIS A 134 0.90 -8.93 -2.71
N ARG A 135 0.68 -10.01 -3.46
CA ARG A 135 1.13 -11.36 -3.07
C ARG A 135 2.64 -11.49 -2.90
N VAL A 136 3.43 -10.86 -3.78
CA VAL A 136 4.89 -10.84 -3.64
C VAL A 136 5.29 -10.16 -2.33
N ILE A 137 4.72 -8.98 -2.06
CA ILE A 137 5.08 -8.21 -0.86
C ILE A 137 4.60 -8.90 0.42
N THR A 138 3.43 -9.52 0.40
CA THR A 138 2.91 -10.35 1.50
C THR A 138 3.84 -11.53 1.78
N ASP A 139 4.16 -12.36 0.78
CA ASP A 139 5.06 -13.50 0.97
C ASP A 139 6.49 -13.07 1.36
N PHE A 140 6.95 -11.91 0.87
CA PHE A 140 8.22 -11.31 1.33
C PHE A 140 8.19 -10.99 2.83
N PHE A 141 7.12 -10.35 3.33
CA PHE A 141 7.00 -10.07 4.76
C PHE A 141 6.78 -11.33 5.59
N GLU A 142 5.93 -12.25 5.16
CA GLU A 142 5.72 -13.52 5.87
C GLU A 142 7.03 -14.29 6.04
N LYS A 143 7.90 -14.36 5.03
CA LYS A 143 9.21 -15.03 5.16
C LYS A 143 10.17 -14.31 6.10
N ILE A 144 10.17 -12.98 6.11
CA ILE A 144 10.92 -12.21 7.12
C ILE A 144 10.35 -12.48 8.52
N GLY A 145 9.02 -12.43 8.65
CA GLY A 145 8.29 -12.69 9.87
C GLY A 145 8.58 -14.05 10.47
N ALA A 146 8.50 -15.10 9.65
CA ALA A 146 8.82 -16.47 10.05
C ALA A 146 10.25 -16.58 10.60
N TYR A 147 11.22 -15.91 9.96
CA TYR A 147 12.59 -15.84 10.49
C TYR A 147 12.65 -15.16 11.88
N LEU A 148 11.96 -14.04 12.06
CA LEU A 148 11.90 -13.33 13.34
C LEU A 148 11.14 -14.11 14.43
N SER A 149 10.12 -14.87 14.03
CA SER A 149 9.38 -15.78 14.90
C SER A 149 10.26 -16.93 15.40
N LEU A 150 11.18 -17.46 14.58
CA LEU A 150 12.18 -18.44 15.05
C LEU A 150 13.13 -17.85 16.11
N LEU A 151 13.39 -16.55 16.06
CA LEU A 151 14.15 -15.82 17.09
C LEU A 151 13.30 -15.46 18.31
N GLN A 152 12.02 -15.82 18.33
CA GLN A 152 11.04 -15.50 19.38
C GLN A 152 10.85 -13.99 19.58
N TYR A 153 11.00 -13.21 18.51
CA TYR A 153 10.80 -11.77 18.56
C TYR A 153 9.32 -11.43 18.52
N ASP A 154 8.94 -10.45 19.36
CA ASP A 154 7.63 -9.80 19.28
C ASP A 154 7.66 -8.65 18.26
N ASP A 155 6.54 -7.93 18.15
CA ASP A 155 6.37 -6.80 17.24
C ASP A 155 7.39 -5.67 17.50
N SER A 156 7.63 -5.33 18.78
CA SER A 156 8.62 -4.31 19.17
C SER A 156 10.03 -4.72 18.79
N MET A 157 10.41 -5.97 19.07
CA MET A 157 11.74 -6.48 18.77
C MET A 157 11.95 -6.63 17.25
N SER A 158 10.92 -7.03 16.51
CA SER A 158 10.94 -7.11 15.04
C SER A 158 11.20 -5.74 14.41
N TYR A 159 10.53 -4.69 14.89
CA TYR A 159 10.77 -3.32 14.43
C TYR A 159 12.20 -2.85 14.74
N LYS A 160 12.69 -3.08 15.97
CA LYS A 160 14.07 -2.73 16.36
C LYS A 160 15.11 -3.49 15.55
N ALA A 161 14.86 -4.77 15.24
CA ALA A 161 15.73 -5.57 14.39
C ALA A 161 15.82 -4.97 12.97
N GLY A 162 14.73 -4.41 12.46
CA GLY A 162 14.71 -3.64 11.22
C GLY A 162 15.60 -2.39 11.26
N ILE A 163 15.56 -1.63 12.36
CA ILE A 163 16.45 -0.47 12.56
C ILE A 163 17.92 -0.89 12.57
N ALA A 164 18.24 -1.94 13.34
CA ALA A 164 19.61 -2.47 13.44
C ALA A 164 20.10 -2.96 12.07
N TYR A 165 19.28 -3.72 11.36
CA TYR A 165 19.52 -4.17 9.99
C TYR A 165 19.84 -3.00 9.06
N ASN A 166 19.01 -1.96 9.04
CA ASN A 166 19.29 -0.80 8.20
C ASN A 166 20.63 -0.15 8.54
N LYS A 167 20.96 0.05 9.82
CA LYS A 167 22.26 0.63 10.20
C LYS A 167 23.44 -0.22 9.69
N VAL A 168 23.38 -1.53 9.90
CA VAL A 168 24.45 -2.46 9.50
C VAL A 168 24.68 -2.44 7.99
N TYR A 169 23.62 -2.40 7.18
CA TYR A 169 23.74 -2.51 5.72
C TYR A 169 23.98 -1.17 5.02
N GLN A 170 23.53 -0.06 5.59
CA GLN A 170 23.92 1.28 5.12
C GLN A 170 25.46 1.48 5.24
N GLU A 171 26.09 0.93 6.28
CA GLU A 171 27.55 0.99 6.45
C GLU A 171 28.31 0.05 5.49
N LYS A 172 27.68 -1.03 5.03
CA LYS A 172 28.30 -2.03 4.14
C LYS A 172 28.18 -1.69 2.65
N ASP A 173 27.00 -1.29 2.20
CA ASP A 173 26.69 -1.00 0.79
C ASP A 173 25.53 -0.01 0.71
N PHE A 174 25.80 1.27 1.01
CA PHE A 174 24.78 2.32 1.04
C PHE A 174 23.96 2.39 -0.25
N GLU A 175 24.63 2.46 -1.41
CA GLU A 175 23.96 2.63 -2.70
C GLU A 175 23.16 1.39 -3.08
N GLY A 176 23.79 0.20 -3.01
CA GLY A 176 23.14 -1.04 -3.38
C GLY A 176 21.96 -1.38 -2.46
N PHE A 177 22.12 -1.18 -1.16
CA PHE A 177 21.06 -1.45 -0.19
C PHE A 177 19.86 -0.51 -0.36
N ASN A 178 20.10 0.78 -0.59
CA ASN A 178 19.03 1.74 -0.87
C ASN A 178 18.32 1.43 -2.19
N PHE A 179 19.06 1.01 -3.22
CA PHE A 179 18.48 0.55 -4.48
C PHE A 179 17.53 -0.64 -4.25
N LEU A 180 17.99 -1.66 -3.53
CA LEU A 180 17.20 -2.87 -3.28
C LEU A 180 15.90 -2.54 -2.52
N GLN A 181 15.97 -1.71 -1.48
CA GLN A 181 14.79 -1.26 -0.74
C GLN A 181 13.84 -0.42 -1.59
N ALA A 182 14.38 0.47 -2.45
CA ALA A 182 13.58 1.32 -3.31
C ALA A 182 12.71 0.50 -4.27
N THR A 183 13.19 -0.65 -4.75
CA THR A 183 12.36 -1.58 -5.53
C THR A 183 11.17 -2.08 -4.74
N ILE A 184 11.36 -2.55 -3.50
CA ILE A 184 10.27 -3.03 -2.63
C ILE A 184 9.23 -1.93 -2.38
N LEU A 185 9.69 -0.73 -2.04
CA LEU A 185 8.82 0.43 -1.81
C LEU A 185 8.04 0.83 -3.07
N ARG A 186 8.68 0.75 -4.25
CA ARG A 186 8.06 1.07 -5.55
C ARG A 186 6.95 0.10 -5.93
N ILE A 187 7.18 -1.20 -5.71
CA ILE A 187 6.20 -2.24 -6.08
C ILE A 187 5.11 -2.42 -5.02
N SER A 188 5.31 -1.87 -3.81
CA SER A 188 4.35 -1.99 -2.71
C SER A 188 2.96 -1.52 -3.15
N PRO A 189 1.91 -2.34 -3.02
CA PRO A 189 0.56 -1.93 -3.36
C PRO A 189 0.08 -0.80 -2.43
N PRO A 190 -1.00 -0.09 -2.80
CA PRO A 190 -1.52 1.06 -2.05
C PRO A 190 -1.70 0.82 -0.54
N MET A 191 -2.06 -0.41 -0.16
CA MET A 191 -2.24 -0.79 1.24
C MET A 191 -0.95 -0.67 2.07
N TYR A 192 0.14 -1.30 1.65
CA TYR A 192 1.41 -1.20 2.39
C TYR A 192 1.99 0.21 2.33
N ARG A 193 1.85 0.90 1.18
CA ARG A 193 2.26 2.31 1.04
C ARG A 193 1.53 3.22 2.02
N ALA A 194 0.24 2.99 2.24
CA ALA A 194 -0.53 3.70 3.25
C ALA A 194 0.06 3.47 4.65
N LEU A 195 0.28 2.22 5.05
CA LEU A 195 0.82 1.87 6.36
C LEU A 195 2.20 2.50 6.62
N TYR A 196 3.10 2.52 5.62
CA TYR A 196 4.43 3.16 5.75
C TYR A 196 4.40 4.68 5.94
N LYS A 197 3.27 5.31 5.63
CA LYS A 197 3.10 6.77 5.73
C LYS A 197 2.39 7.20 7.00
N PHE A 198 1.86 6.27 7.78
CA PHE A 198 1.23 6.56 9.07
C PHE A 198 2.19 7.24 10.06
N PRO A 199 3.47 6.84 10.20
CA PRO A 199 4.41 7.55 11.07
C PRO A 199 4.54 9.04 10.71
N LEU A 200 4.63 9.36 9.42
CA LEU A 200 4.74 10.72 8.93
C LEU A 200 3.46 11.52 9.20
N PHE A 201 2.30 10.95 8.86
CA PHE A 201 1.01 11.60 9.13
C PHE A 201 0.79 11.80 10.63
N PHE A 202 1.25 10.89 11.49
CA PHE A 202 1.11 11.04 12.93
C PHE A 202 1.85 12.27 13.46
N ILE A 203 3.02 12.58 12.91
CA ILE A 203 3.82 13.74 13.32
C ILE A 203 3.30 15.04 12.68
N TYR A 204 3.03 15.02 11.37
CA TYR A 204 2.85 16.25 10.59
C TYR A 204 1.39 16.53 10.18
N ASP A 205 0.52 15.53 10.19
CA ASP A 205 -0.88 15.66 9.79
C ASP A 205 -1.81 14.70 10.59
N PRO A 206 -1.87 14.82 11.93
CA PRO A 206 -2.63 13.88 12.76
C PRO A 206 -4.14 13.99 12.49
N ASN A 207 -4.60 15.13 11.98
CA ASN A 207 -5.99 15.30 11.54
C ASN A 207 -6.31 14.35 10.40
N ARG A 208 -5.37 14.11 9.46
CA ARG A 208 -5.54 13.15 8.37
C ARG A 208 -5.68 11.71 8.87
N LEU A 209 -5.01 11.32 9.96
CA LEU A 209 -5.17 10.00 10.59
C LEU A 209 -6.49 9.86 11.37
N ASN A 210 -6.94 10.92 12.03
CA ASN A 210 -8.22 10.93 12.75
C ASN A 210 -9.43 11.04 11.79
N ALA A 211 -9.19 11.54 10.59
CA ALA A 211 -10.18 11.74 9.53
C ALA A 211 -10.36 10.54 8.61
N ASN A 212 -9.23 9.88 8.30
CA ASN A 212 -9.18 8.83 7.31
C ASN A 212 -9.04 7.50 8.05
N HIS A 213 -10.11 6.72 7.99
CA HIS A 213 -10.01 5.28 8.22
C HIS A 213 -8.99 4.72 7.23
N LEU A 214 -8.40 3.56 7.55
CA LEU A 214 -7.40 2.88 6.72
C LEU A 214 -7.78 2.88 5.23
N PHE A 215 -9.05 2.60 4.91
CA PHE A 215 -9.66 2.74 3.57
C PHE A 215 -9.31 4.06 2.85
N SER A 216 -9.60 5.21 3.45
CA SER A 216 -9.42 6.51 2.79
C SER A 216 -7.94 6.81 2.54
N THR A 217 -7.05 6.32 3.39
CA THR A 217 -5.61 6.45 3.16
C THR A 217 -5.13 5.53 2.04
N ILE A 218 -5.59 4.27 2.01
CA ILE A 218 -5.32 3.34 0.90
C ILE A 218 -5.77 3.95 -0.43
N LEU A 219 -6.99 4.50 -0.46
CA LEU A 219 -7.55 5.16 -1.63
C LEU A 219 -6.71 6.36 -2.11
N GLN A 220 -6.16 7.16 -1.20
CA GLN A 220 -5.26 8.24 -1.56
C GLN A 220 -3.96 7.74 -2.22
N PHE A 221 -3.38 6.64 -1.73
CA PHE A 221 -2.20 6.05 -2.37
C PHE A 221 -2.51 5.41 -3.71
N PHE A 222 -3.71 4.84 -3.87
CA PHE A 222 -4.17 4.36 -5.15
C PHE A 222 -4.30 5.51 -6.17
N TYR A 223 -4.84 6.67 -5.78
CA TYR A 223 -4.94 7.83 -6.68
C TYR A 223 -3.59 8.29 -7.25
N LEU A 224 -2.49 8.16 -6.49
CA LEU A 224 -1.15 8.59 -6.94
C LEU A 224 -0.67 7.84 -8.19
N ASP A 225 -1.17 6.62 -8.40
CA ASP A 225 -0.82 5.74 -9.51
C ASP A 225 -1.83 5.84 -10.68
N THR A 226 -2.81 6.74 -10.57
CA THR A 226 -3.87 6.93 -11.57
C THR A 226 -3.83 8.31 -12.23
N ASN A 227 -4.71 8.55 -13.20
CA ASN A 227 -4.84 9.85 -13.85
C ASN A 227 -5.26 10.94 -12.84
N ARG A 228 -4.31 11.80 -12.46
CA ARG A 228 -4.50 12.88 -11.46
C ARG A 228 -5.58 13.89 -11.83
N THR A 229 -5.82 14.12 -13.12
CA THR A 229 -6.86 15.05 -13.60
C THR A 229 -8.25 14.54 -13.22
N ILE A 230 -8.47 13.23 -13.28
CA ILE A 230 -9.73 12.59 -12.90
C ILE A 230 -9.77 12.31 -11.40
N ALA A 231 -8.65 11.84 -10.83
CA ALA A 231 -8.58 11.46 -9.42
C ALA A 231 -8.98 12.61 -8.47
N LYS A 232 -8.69 13.87 -8.82
CA LYS A 232 -9.13 15.04 -8.01
C LYS A 232 -10.66 15.12 -7.87
N HIS A 233 -11.40 14.77 -8.92
CA HIS A 233 -12.87 14.80 -8.93
C HIS A 233 -13.44 13.61 -8.18
N ILE A 234 -12.86 12.42 -8.36
CA ILE A 234 -13.22 11.23 -7.59
C ILE A 234 -12.92 11.43 -6.10
N HIS A 235 -11.81 12.09 -5.74
CA HIS A 235 -11.51 12.45 -4.37
C HIS A 235 -12.52 13.45 -3.78
N ALA A 236 -12.97 14.44 -4.56
CA ALA A 236 -14.06 15.32 -4.15
C ALA A 236 -15.36 14.53 -3.92
N PHE A 237 -15.63 13.51 -4.75
CA PHE A 237 -16.79 12.63 -4.57
C PHE A 237 -16.67 11.77 -3.32
N HIS A 238 -15.48 11.24 -3.03
CA HIS A 238 -15.20 10.53 -1.78
C HIS A 238 -15.58 11.40 -0.59
N ASN A 239 -15.14 12.66 -0.56
CA ASN A 239 -15.47 13.57 0.54
C ASN A 239 -16.97 13.84 0.63
N TYR A 240 -17.66 13.98 -0.51
CA TYR A 240 -19.11 14.15 -0.56
C TYR A 240 -19.87 12.94 0.01
N LEU A 241 -19.45 11.73 -0.36
CA LEU A 241 -20.14 10.48 -0.06
C LEU A 241 -19.86 9.97 1.35
N PHE A 242 -18.60 10.00 1.77
CA PHE A 242 -18.15 9.34 3.00
C PHE A 242 -18.13 10.25 4.21
N LEU A 243 -17.88 11.56 4.03
CA LEU A 243 -17.70 12.48 5.15
C LEU A 243 -18.99 13.23 5.49
N LYS A 244 -19.13 13.59 6.76
CA LYS A 244 -20.17 14.53 7.19
C LYS A 244 -19.88 15.92 6.59
N PRO A 245 -20.91 16.71 6.24
CA PRO A 245 -20.70 18.06 5.71
C PRO A 245 -19.81 18.90 6.65
N ASN A 246 -18.82 19.60 6.07
CA ASN A 246 -17.85 20.44 6.80
C ASN A 246 -17.11 19.71 7.93
N SER A 247 -16.89 18.41 7.78
CA SER A 247 -16.24 17.58 8.77
C SER A 247 -15.30 16.57 8.11
N MET A 248 -14.34 16.14 8.89
CA MET A 248 -13.44 15.05 8.54
C MET A 248 -13.92 13.69 9.08
N SER A 249 -15.08 13.64 9.74
CA SER A 249 -15.63 12.40 10.29
C SER A 249 -16.43 11.63 9.24
N LEU A 250 -16.23 10.31 9.19
CA LEU A 250 -17.09 9.42 8.42
C LEU A 250 -18.56 9.51 8.87
N ARG A 251 -19.44 9.35 7.89
CA ARG A 251 -20.85 9.07 8.11
C ARG A 251 -20.99 7.68 8.74
N LYS A 252 -21.97 7.51 9.62
CA LYS A 252 -22.13 6.29 10.42
C LYS A 252 -22.50 5.07 9.57
N GLU A 253 -23.04 5.34 8.39
CA GLU A 253 -23.47 4.41 7.36
C GLU A 253 -22.29 3.73 6.64
N TRP A 254 -21.07 4.22 6.83
CA TRP A 254 -19.85 3.63 6.30
C TRP A 254 -19.05 2.98 7.43
N ASN A 255 -19.53 1.84 7.90
CA ASN A 255 -18.82 1.03 8.88
C ASN A 255 -18.14 -0.16 8.21
N PHE A 256 -16.90 0.06 7.77
CA PHE A 256 -16.12 -0.97 7.09
C PHE A 256 -15.78 -2.16 7.99
N GLU A 257 -15.88 -2.03 9.32
CA GLU A 257 -15.38 -3.01 10.30
C GLU A 257 -16.43 -4.02 10.77
N THR A 258 -17.73 -3.72 10.67
CA THR A 258 -18.78 -4.58 11.28
C THR A 258 -19.86 -5.06 10.31
N GLU A 259 -19.78 -4.68 9.04
CA GLU A 259 -20.79 -5.07 8.04
C GLU A 259 -20.36 -6.33 7.28
N ASN A 260 -21.36 -7.12 6.86
CA ASN A 260 -21.13 -8.23 5.95
C ASN A 260 -20.46 -7.71 4.67
N ARG A 261 -19.30 -8.29 4.31
CA ARG A 261 -18.49 -7.79 3.18
C ARG A 261 -19.30 -7.69 1.88
N GLY A 262 -20.13 -8.67 1.57
CA GLY A 262 -21.01 -8.63 0.38
C GLY A 262 -22.02 -7.48 0.39
N GLN A 263 -22.62 -7.18 1.55
CA GLN A 263 -23.51 -6.03 1.70
C GLN A 263 -22.78 -4.71 1.49
N MET A 264 -21.60 -4.55 2.10
CA MET A 264 -20.79 -3.33 1.96
C MET A 264 -20.28 -3.14 0.51
N ILE A 265 -19.83 -4.21 -0.16
CA ILE A 265 -19.42 -4.18 -1.57
C ILE A 265 -20.58 -3.69 -2.45
N SER A 266 -21.77 -4.28 -2.26
CA SER A 266 -22.98 -3.90 -2.98
C SER A 266 -23.38 -2.45 -2.70
N GLN A 267 -23.45 -2.07 -1.43
CA GLN A 267 -23.75 -0.70 -1.00
C GLN A 267 -22.77 0.29 -1.62
N LEU A 268 -21.47 0.00 -1.57
CA LEU A 268 -20.44 0.85 -2.13
C LEU A 268 -20.60 0.98 -3.64
N MET A 269 -20.78 -0.12 -4.37
CA MET A 269 -21.01 -0.12 -5.82
C MET A 269 -22.17 0.81 -6.21
N PHE A 270 -23.36 0.63 -5.63
CA PHE A 270 -24.55 1.40 -5.99
C PHE A 270 -24.46 2.87 -5.55
N ASN A 271 -23.91 3.16 -4.38
CA ASN A 271 -23.70 4.54 -3.96
C ASN A 271 -22.64 5.23 -4.83
N THR A 272 -21.63 4.49 -5.31
CA THR A 272 -20.58 5.08 -6.14
C THR A 272 -21.08 5.44 -7.53
N LEU A 273 -21.98 4.64 -8.11
CA LEU A 273 -22.69 4.96 -9.37
C LEU A 273 -23.40 6.32 -9.30
N SER A 274 -23.80 6.77 -8.11
CA SER A 274 -24.48 8.05 -7.91
C SER A 274 -23.60 9.29 -8.12
N ILE A 275 -22.30 9.14 -8.43
CA ILE A 275 -21.44 10.26 -8.86
C ILE A 275 -22.08 11.06 -10.00
N ARG A 276 -22.82 10.37 -10.88
CA ARG A 276 -23.57 10.98 -11.98
C ARG A 276 -24.70 11.93 -11.54
N ASN A 277 -25.21 11.72 -10.33
CA ASN A 277 -26.25 12.53 -9.70
C ASN A 277 -25.67 13.62 -8.78
N SER A 278 -24.34 13.66 -8.64
CA SER A 278 -23.64 14.65 -7.82
C SER A 278 -23.32 15.92 -8.61
N PRO A 279 -22.98 17.04 -7.93
CA PRO A 279 -22.49 18.25 -8.60
C PRO A 279 -21.25 18.02 -9.48
N LEU A 280 -20.53 16.91 -9.30
CA LEU A 280 -19.32 16.60 -10.05
C LEU A 280 -19.62 16.12 -11.48
N PHE A 281 -20.87 15.78 -11.80
CA PHE A 281 -21.24 15.42 -13.16
C PHE A 281 -20.97 16.55 -14.18
N GLN A 282 -20.94 17.82 -13.73
CA GLN A 282 -20.55 18.96 -14.57
C GLN A 282 -19.14 18.82 -15.16
N PHE A 283 -18.25 18.05 -14.51
CA PHE A 283 -16.89 17.79 -14.96
C PHE A 283 -16.76 16.57 -15.89
N ARG A 284 -17.88 15.97 -16.32
CA ARG A 284 -17.88 14.80 -17.22
C ARG A 284 -17.00 14.96 -18.46
N ASN A 285 -16.89 16.16 -19.02
CA ASN A 285 -16.04 16.40 -20.18
C ASN A 285 -14.55 16.16 -19.89
N GLU A 286 -14.06 16.39 -18.66
CA GLU A 286 -12.69 16.05 -18.27
C GLU A 286 -12.47 14.53 -18.26
N PHE A 287 -13.47 13.75 -17.87
CA PHE A 287 -13.43 12.29 -17.95
C PHE A 287 -13.41 11.85 -19.42
N LEU A 288 -14.30 12.36 -20.26
CA LEU A 288 -14.32 12.00 -21.69
C LEU A 288 -13.00 12.31 -22.42
N GLY A 289 -12.32 13.38 -22.02
CA GLY A 289 -11.05 13.82 -22.60
C GLY A 289 -9.84 12.96 -22.23
N SER A 290 -9.92 12.12 -21.19
CA SER A 290 -8.83 11.23 -20.80
C SER A 290 -8.84 9.92 -21.59
N ASN A 291 -7.67 9.46 -22.01
CA ASN A 291 -7.50 8.19 -22.72
C ASN A 291 -7.09 7.03 -21.79
N ASP A 292 -6.97 7.28 -20.50
CA ASP A 292 -6.35 6.35 -19.54
C ASP A 292 -7.39 5.43 -18.86
N PHE A 293 -8.48 5.09 -19.55
CA PHE A 293 -9.47 4.15 -19.04
C PHE A 293 -9.37 2.80 -19.72
N ILE A 294 -9.54 1.75 -18.92
CA ILE A 294 -9.56 0.37 -19.39
C ILE A 294 -10.76 0.15 -20.30
N TYR A 295 -11.95 0.65 -19.93
CA TYR A 295 -13.13 0.64 -20.80
C TYR A 295 -13.41 2.00 -21.46
N SER A 296 -12.44 2.44 -22.27
CA SER A 296 -12.61 3.65 -23.08
C SER A 296 -13.76 3.57 -24.10
N ASP A 297 -14.22 2.36 -24.44
CA ASP A 297 -15.36 2.11 -25.32
C ASP A 297 -16.70 2.54 -24.73
N LEU A 298 -16.80 2.72 -23.40
CA LEU A 298 -18.01 3.20 -22.73
C LEU A 298 -18.32 4.68 -23.00
N LYS A 299 -17.37 5.44 -23.56
CA LYS A 299 -17.54 6.88 -23.79
C LYS A 299 -18.76 7.17 -24.68
N ASN A 300 -19.68 7.96 -24.13
CA ASN A 300 -20.93 8.38 -24.78
C ASN A 300 -21.84 7.22 -25.23
N GLN A 301 -21.66 6.01 -24.67
CA GLN A 301 -22.57 4.90 -24.93
C GLN A 301 -23.81 4.98 -24.05
N THR A 302 -24.86 4.29 -24.49
CA THR A 302 -25.97 3.90 -23.61
C THR A 302 -25.75 2.45 -23.21
N ILE A 303 -25.75 2.17 -21.91
CA ILE A 303 -25.50 0.83 -21.36
C ILE A 303 -26.54 0.49 -20.29
N SER A 304 -26.93 -0.78 -20.17
CA SER A 304 -27.77 -1.22 -19.05
C SER A 304 -26.96 -1.22 -17.74
N GLN A 305 -27.64 -1.09 -16.61
CA GLN A 305 -27.01 -1.18 -15.30
C GLN A 305 -26.38 -2.56 -15.08
N GLU A 306 -27.04 -3.63 -15.53
CA GLU A 306 -26.56 -5.01 -15.47
C GLU A 306 -25.25 -5.18 -16.27
N ASP A 307 -25.22 -4.73 -17.53
CA ASP A 307 -24.03 -4.82 -18.38
C ASP A 307 -22.87 -3.97 -17.83
N PHE A 308 -23.17 -2.82 -17.23
CA PHE A 308 -22.16 -1.97 -16.61
C PHE A 308 -21.52 -2.66 -15.40
N ILE A 309 -22.33 -3.26 -14.52
CA ILE A 309 -21.84 -4.03 -13.37
C ILE A 309 -21.01 -5.23 -13.84
N LEU A 310 -21.50 -5.98 -14.84
CA LEU A 310 -20.77 -7.14 -15.38
C LEU A 310 -19.41 -6.74 -15.97
N ARG A 311 -19.32 -5.58 -16.64
CA ARG A 311 -18.04 -5.06 -17.12
C ARG A 311 -17.08 -4.74 -15.98
N LEU A 312 -17.56 -4.11 -14.91
CA LEU A 312 -16.72 -3.82 -13.75
C LEU A 312 -16.27 -5.09 -13.03
N GLN A 313 -17.14 -6.10 -12.87
CA GLN A 313 -16.75 -7.40 -12.34
C GLN A 313 -15.62 -8.03 -13.17
N ASN A 314 -15.78 -8.05 -14.50
CA ASN A 314 -14.73 -8.50 -15.42
C ASN A 314 -13.43 -7.70 -15.29
N LEU A 315 -13.50 -6.41 -14.98
CA LEU A 315 -12.32 -5.58 -14.75
C LEU A 315 -11.57 -6.01 -13.48
N PHE A 316 -12.28 -6.21 -12.36
CA PHE A 316 -11.66 -6.64 -11.12
C PHE A 316 -11.02 -8.03 -11.27
N GLU A 317 -11.73 -8.97 -11.89
CA GLU A 317 -11.25 -10.35 -12.06
C GLU A 317 -10.10 -10.46 -13.06
N ASN A 318 -10.16 -9.78 -14.21
CA ASN A 318 -9.19 -10.01 -15.29
C ASN A 318 -8.02 -9.02 -15.29
N TYR A 319 -8.25 -7.77 -14.90
CA TYR A 319 -7.20 -6.75 -14.90
C TYR A 319 -6.51 -6.65 -13.55
N TYR A 320 -7.30 -6.59 -12.48
CA TYR A 320 -6.76 -6.53 -11.12
C TYR A 320 -6.44 -7.91 -10.54
N GLU A 321 -6.92 -8.99 -11.16
CA GLU A 321 -6.79 -10.38 -10.67
C GLU A 321 -7.37 -10.54 -9.25
N ILE A 322 -8.49 -9.85 -8.97
CA ILE A 322 -9.22 -9.90 -7.71
C ILE A 322 -10.52 -10.67 -7.91
N ASN A 323 -10.70 -11.76 -7.16
CA ASN A 323 -11.95 -12.50 -7.10
C ASN A 323 -12.89 -11.87 -6.05
N ILE A 324 -14.07 -11.43 -6.50
CA ILE A 324 -15.04 -10.78 -5.63
C ILE A 324 -15.69 -11.79 -4.67
N ASP A 325 -15.89 -13.03 -5.11
CA ASP A 325 -16.50 -14.06 -4.27
C ASP A 325 -15.60 -14.37 -3.07
N ASP A 326 -14.29 -14.47 -3.26
CA ASP A 326 -13.32 -14.67 -2.19
C ASP A 326 -13.35 -13.50 -1.18
N MET A 327 -13.58 -12.26 -1.66
CA MET A 327 -13.78 -11.09 -0.78
C MET A 327 -15.06 -11.20 0.05
N VAL A 328 -16.14 -11.73 -0.54
CA VAL A 328 -17.43 -11.96 0.15
C VAL A 328 -17.33 -13.07 1.19
N HIS A 329 -16.58 -14.12 0.90
CA HIS A 329 -16.39 -15.29 1.78
C HIS A 329 -15.24 -15.13 2.78
N GLU A 330 -14.66 -13.93 2.88
CA GLU A 330 -13.62 -13.60 3.86
C GLU A 330 -12.32 -14.43 3.71
N GLU A 331 -11.98 -14.82 2.48
CA GLU A 331 -10.73 -15.57 2.21
C GLU A 331 -9.48 -14.67 2.26
N TYR A 332 -9.66 -13.35 2.14
CA TYR A 332 -8.61 -12.34 2.25
C TYR A 332 -8.68 -11.61 3.59
N ASN A 333 -7.54 -11.12 4.09
CA ASN A 333 -7.51 -10.33 5.32
C ASN A 333 -8.24 -8.98 5.14
N HIS A 334 -8.54 -8.31 6.25
CA HIS A 334 -9.28 -7.06 6.21
C HIS A 334 -8.57 -5.96 5.41
N ALA A 335 -7.24 -5.88 5.45
CA ALA A 335 -6.50 -4.85 4.71
C ALA A 335 -6.60 -5.03 3.19
N GLU A 336 -6.55 -6.28 2.71
CA GLU A 336 -6.80 -6.66 1.31
C GLU A 336 -8.22 -6.28 0.87
N TYR A 337 -9.20 -6.56 1.74
CA TYR A 337 -10.58 -6.17 1.51
C TYR A 337 -10.74 -4.64 1.40
N LEU A 338 -10.14 -3.86 2.30
CA LEU A 338 -10.18 -2.39 2.21
C LEU A 338 -9.48 -1.86 0.95
N GLN A 339 -8.40 -2.51 0.51
CA GLN A 339 -7.75 -2.17 -0.75
C GLN A 339 -8.67 -2.44 -1.94
N PHE A 340 -9.37 -3.58 -1.95
CA PHE A 340 -10.37 -3.88 -2.95
C PHE A 340 -11.50 -2.84 -2.98
N LEU A 341 -12.05 -2.45 -1.82
CA LEU A 341 -13.06 -1.40 -1.75
C LEU A 341 -12.56 -0.07 -2.32
N ALA A 342 -11.29 0.28 -2.09
CA ALA A 342 -10.70 1.51 -2.63
C ALA A 342 -10.61 1.46 -4.16
N ILE A 343 -10.16 0.34 -4.73
CA ILE A 343 -10.12 0.11 -6.18
C ILE A 343 -11.53 0.15 -6.75
N LEU A 344 -12.49 -0.53 -6.12
CA LEU A 344 -13.89 -0.54 -6.52
C LEU A 344 -14.46 0.88 -6.56
N PHE A 345 -14.29 1.65 -5.48
CA PHE A 345 -14.77 3.03 -5.43
C PHE A 345 -14.22 3.88 -6.58
N TYR A 346 -12.91 3.79 -6.84
CA TYR A 346 -12.31 4.54 -7.94
C TYR A 346 -12.85 4.08 -9.31
N GLU A 347 -12.82 2.77 -9.57
CA GLU A 347 -13.16 2.25 -10.90
C GLU A 347 -14.61 2.47 -11.27
N VAL A 348 -15.52 2.30 -10.29
CA VAL A 348 -16.93 2.60 -10.48
C VAL A 348 -17.13 4.10 -10.73
N SER A 349 -16.50 4.97 -9.93
CA SER A 349 -16.60 6.43 -10.10
C SER A 349 -16.09 6.88 -11.47
N ALA A 350 -14.93 6.37 -11.86
CA ALA A 350 -14.24 6.66 -13.11
C ALA A 350 -15.10 6.25 -14.31
N HIS A 351 -15.55 4.99 -14.33
CA HIS A 351 -16.28 4.43 -15.47
C HIS A 351 -17.74 4.90 -15.51
N ALA A 352 -18.37 5.22 -14.39
CA ALA A 352 -19.75 5.73 -14.36
C ALA A 352 -19.87 7.08 -15.08
N MET A 353 -18.80 7.86 -15.18
CA MET A 353 -18.80 9.16 -15.87
C MET A 353 -18.71 9.03 -17.40
N LEU A 354 -18.34 7.86 -17.95
CA LEU A 354 -18.10 7.68 -19.39
C LEU A 354 -19.39 7.53 -20.22
N PRO A 355 -20.36 6.68 -19.85
CA PRO A 355 -21.59 6.54 -20.62
C PRO A 355 -22.38 7.84 -20.70
N GLU A 356 -23.09 8.04 -21.80
CA GLU A 356 -24.11 9.10 -21.88
C GLU A 356 -25.26 8.75 -20.94
N LYS A 357 -25.70 7.49 -20.95
CA LYS A 357 -26.80 6.99 -20.11
C LYS A 357 -26.48 5.59 -19.56
N ILE A 358 -26.86 5.37 -18.32
CA ILE A 358 -26.95 4.04 -17.69
C ILE A 358 -28.44 3.82 -17.42
N ILE A 359 -29.03 2.81 -18.06
CA ILE A 359 -30.47 2.50 -17.98
C ILE A 359 -30.71 1.32 -17.05
N ASN A 360 -31.76 1.40 -16.24
CA ASN A 360 -32.19 0.32 -15.36
C ASN A 360 -32.88 -0.81 -16.12
#